data_AF-A0A143YER8-F1
#
_entry.id   AF-A0A143YER8-F1
#
_cell.length_a   1.000
_cell.length_b   1.000
_cell.length_c   1.000
_cell.angle_alpha   90.00
_cell.angle_beta   90.00
_cell.angle_gamma   90.00
#
_symmetry.space_group_name_H-M   'P 1'
#
loop_
_entity.id
_entity.type
_entity.pdbx_description
1 polymer ?
#
loop_
_entity_poly.entity_id
_entity_poly.type
_entity_poly.pdbx_seq_one_letter_code
_entity_poly.pdbx_strand_id
1 'polypeptide(L)'
;MRNKIKQLLKKEGGFTLVELLAVIAILGFIVAISIPLVGNVVSKAKTDTEAQQQELVIDAAQMYFLQEKDPVSPVDIATLKNKGYLEKKYKGTSPESITKAQAEAGELTTTTP
;
A
#
# COMPACT_ATOMS: atom_id res chain seq x y z
N MET A 1 37.78 -46.11 19.05
CA MET A 1 36.90 -44.95 18.74
C MET A 1 36.52 -44.82 17.25
N ARG A 2 37.32 -45.32 16.29
CA ARG A 2 37.07 -45.18 14.83
C ARG A 2 35.77 -45.82 14.31
N ASN A 3 35.22 -46.81 15.02
CA ASN A 3 34.01 -47.52 14.59
C ASN A 3 32.70 -46.74 14.82
N LYS A 4 32.66 -45.81 15.79
CA LYS A 4 31.47 -44.97 16.03
C LYS A 4 31.27 -43.93 14.93
N ILE A 5 32.36 -43.37 14.39
CA ILE A 5 32.32 -42.37 13.31
C ILE A 5 31.76 -42.97 12.01
N LYS A 6 32.17 -44.20 11.66
CA LYS A 6 31.62 -44.92 10.49
C LYS A 6 30.12 -45.26 10.60
N GLN A 7 29.60 -45.42 11.82
CA GLN A 7 28.16 -45.67 12.04
C GLN A 7 27.32 -44.39 11.94
N LEU A 8 27.90 -43.22 12.22
CA LEU A 8 27.21 -41.93 12.07
C LEU A 8 27.06 -41.56 10.59
N LEU A 9 28.11 -41.75 9.78
CA LEU A 9 28.10 -41.52 8.32
C LEU A 9 27.18 -42.50 7.56
N LYS A 10 26.93 -43.69 8.11
CA LYS A 10 25.98 -44.67 7.53
C LYS A 10 24.51 -44.40 7.90
N LYS A 11 24.24 -43.43 8.78
CA LYS A 11 22.89 -43.06 9.22
C LYS A 11 22.30 -41.85 8.48
N GLU A 12 23.01 -41.30 7.52
CA GLU A 12 22.49 -40.26 6.64
C GLU A 12 21.70 -40.93 5.51
N GLY A 13 20.42 -41.22 5.79
CA GLY A 13 19.44 -41.52 4.74
C GLY A 13 19.32 -40.30 3.85
N GLY A 14 20.02 -40.34 2.71
CA GLY A 14 20.05 -39.22 1.77
C GLY A 14 18.67 -38.96 1.17
N PHE A 15 18.27 -37.69 1.20
CA PHE A 15 17.10 -37.18 0.49
C PHE A 15 17.25 -37.48 -1.00
N THR A 16 16.25 -38.10 -1.61
CA THR A 16 16.33 -38.44 -3.03
C THR A 16 16.00 -37.21 -3.87
N LEU A 17 16.59 -37.10 -5.07
CA LEU A 17 16.27 -36.00 -6.00
C LEU A 17 14.78 -36.01 -6.38
N VAL A 18 14.14 -37.18 -6.39
CA VAL A 18 12.72 -37.35 -6.71
C VAL A 18 11.83 -36.72 -5.63
N GLU A 19 12.17 -36.87 -4.35
CA GLU A 19 11.46 -36.21 -3.25
C GLU A 19 11.57 -34.69 -3.33
N LEU A 20 12.77 -34.16 -3.66
CA LEU A 20 12.93 -32.72 -3.88
C LEU A 20 12.10 -32.23 -5.06
N LEU A 21 12.08 -33.01 -6.14
CA LEU A 21 11.37 -32.69 -7.37
C LEU A 21 9.85 -32.62 -7.16
N ALA A 22 9.28 -33.56 -6.39
CA ALA A 22 7.86 -33.54 -6.07
C ALA A 22 7.46 -32.27 -5.29
N VAL A 23 8.29 -31.83 -4.35
CA VAL A 23 8.02 -30.63 -3.54
C VAL A 23 8.03 -29.36 -4.39
N ILE A 24 9.07 -29.17 -5.23
CA ILE A 24 9.15 -27.98 -6.09
C ILE A 24 8.04 -27.96 -7.15
N ALA A 25 7.57 -29.12 -7.62
CA ALA A 25 6.45 -29.21 -8.55
C ALA A 25 5.15 -28.70 -7.91
N ILE A 26 4.87 -29.12 -6.66
CA ILE A 26 3.69 -28.65 -5.92
C ILE A 26 3.81 -27.15 -5.59
N LEU A 27 4.98 -26.70 -5.12
CA LEU A 27 5.21 -25.27 -4.84
C LEU A 27 5.08 -24.41 -6.10
N GLY A 28 5.58 -24.90 -7.25
CA GLY A 28 5.45 -24.22 -8.54
C GLY A 28 3.99 -24.06 -8.96
N PHE A 29 3.16 -25.09 -8.77
CA PHE A 29 1.73 -25.02 -9.07
C PHE A 29 1.01 -23.99 -8.19
N ILE A 30 1.29 -23.98 -6.89
CA ILE A 30 0.70 -23.01 -5.95
C ILE A 30 1.12 -21.59 -6.33
N VAL A 31 2.41 -21.36 -6.59
CA VAL A 31 2.96 -20.04 -6.95
C VAL A 31 2.35 -19.51 -8.25
N ALA A 32 2.16 -20.37 -9.26
CA ALA A 32 1.60 -19.97 -10.55
C ALA A 32 0.21 -19.33 -10.43
N ILE A 33 -0.66 -19.84 -9.56
CA ILE A 33 -2.00 -19.28 -9.31
C ILE A 33 -1.94 -18.14 -8.28
N SER A 34 -1.04 -18.22 -7.30
CA SER A 34 -0.99 -17.28 -6.18
C SER A 34 -0.48 -15.88 -6.57
N ILE A 35 0.51 -15.78 -7.46
CA ILE A 35 1.09 -14.48 -7.87
C ILE A 35 0.04 -13.51 -8.45
N PRO A 36 -0.75 -13.87 -9.48
CA PRO A 36 -1.72 -12.94 -10.06
C PRO A 36 -2.83 -12.55 -9.06
N LEU A 37 -3.25 -13.48 -8.20
CA LEU A 37 -4.24 -13.21 -7.15
C LEU A 37 -3.75 -12.13 -6.18
N VAL A 38 -2.54 -12.30 -5.64
CA VAL A 38 -1.94 -11.33 -4.71
C VAL A 38 -1.71 -9.99 -5.40
N GLY A 39 -1.25 -9.99 -6.66
CA GLY A 39 -1.08 -8.77 -7.46
C GLY A 39 -2.38 -7.96 -7.58
N ASN A 40 -3.49 -8.62 -7.89
CA ASN A 40 -4.79 -7.97 -8.01
C ASN A 40 -5.29 -7.40 -6.67
N VAL A 41 -5.12 -8.14 -5.58
CA VAL A 41 -5.51 -7.68 -4.23
C VAL A 41 -4.68 -6.46 -3.81
N VAL A 42 -3.37 -6.47 -4.03
CA VAL A 42 -2.49 -5.34 -3.69
C VAL A 42 -2.82 -4.13 -4.56
N SER A 43 -3.08 -4.33 -5.86
CA SER A 43 -3.46 -3.25 -6.75
C SER A 43 -4.80 -2.63 -6.33
N LYS A 44 -5.79 -3.44 -5.96
CA LYS A 44 -7.09 -2.94 -5.48
C LYS A 44 -6.95 -2.22 -4.14
N ALA A 45 -6.15 -2.75 -3.22
CA ALA A 45 -5.89 -2.09 -1.94
C ALA A 45 -5.20 -0.72 -2.13
N LYS A 46 -4.30 -0.59 -3.11
CA LYS A 46 -3.69 0.69 -3.48
C LYS A 46 -4.74 1.68 -4.00
N THR A 47 -5.56 1.28 -4.97
CA THR A 47 -6.59 2.18 -5.53
C THR A 47 -7.61 2.60 -4.47
N ASP A 48 -8.02 1.67 -3.59
CA ASP A 48 -8.97 1.97 -2.52
C ASP A 48 -8.35 2.90 -1.47
N THR A 49 -7.06 2.71 -1.16
CA THR A 49 -6.33 3.60 -0.24
C THR A 49 -6.18 5.00 -0.85
N GLU A 50 -5.89 5.11 -2.15
CA GLU A 50 -5.79 6.40 -2.84
C GLU A 50 -7.12 7.15 -2.83
N ALA A 51 -8.24 6.46 -3.06
CA ALA A 51 -9.58 7.05 -2.98
C ALA A 51 -9.92 7.52 -1.55
N GLN A 52 -9.61 6.72 -0.54
CA GLN A 52 -9.82 7.11 0.86
C GLN A 52 -8.92 8.28 1.28
N GLN A 53 -7.66 8.29 0.83
CA GLN A 53 -6.74 9.40 1.09
C GLN A 53 -7.24 10.70 0.48
N GLN A 54 -7.77 10.63 -0.73
CA GLN A 54 -8.40 11.72 -1.42
C GLN A 54 -9.58 12.32 -0.63
N GLU A 55 -10.50 11.47 -0.16
CA GLU A 55 -11.62 11.87 0.70
C GLU A 55 -11.15 12.57 1.98
N LEU A 56 -10.12 12.03 2.64
CA LEU A 56 -9.53 12.65 3.84
C LEU A 56 -8.98 14.07 3.58
N VAL A 57 -8.40 14.32 2.40
CA VAL A 57 -7.90 15.68 2.06
C VAL A 57 -9.07 16.62 1.76
N ILE A 58 -10.13 16.14 1.10
CA ILE A 58 -11.35 16.92 0.86
C ILE A 58 -11.97 17.33 2.20
N ASP A 59 -12.14 16.40 3.13
CA ASP A 59 -12.71 16.68 4.46
C ASP A 59 -11.87 17.70 5.23
N ALA A 60 -10.54 17.55 5.19
CA ALA A 60 -9.62 18.52 5.78
C ALA A 60 -9.76 19.92 5.15
N ALA A 61 -9.90 19.99 3.83
CA ALA A 61 -10.10 21.24 3.11
C ALA A 61 -11.47 21.87 3.42
N GLN A 62 -12.53 21.07 3.50
CA GLN A 62 -13.86 21.54 3.92
C GLN A 62 -13.79 22.16 5.32
N MET A 63 -13.18 21.46 6.28
CA MET A 63 -13.02 21.99 7.64
C MET A 63 -12.22 23.29 7.66
N TYR A 64 -11.17 23.38 6.84
CA TYR A 64 -10.40 24.61 6.68
C TYR A 64 -11.24 25.78 6.17
N PHE A 65 -12.03 25.57 5.09
CA PHE A 65 -12.87 26.62 4.51
C PHE A 65 -14.05 27.04 5.40
N LEU A 66 -14.48 26.18 6.34
CA LEU A 66 -15.54 26.48 7.31
C LEU A 66 -15.04 27.20 8.57
N GLN A 67 -13.83 26.89 9.03
CA GLN A 67 -13.32 27.38 10.32
C GLN A 67 -12.45 28.64 10.19
N GLU A 68 -11.78 28.82 9.06
CA GLU A 68 -10.91 29.97 8.85
C GLU A 68 -11.74 31.21 8.47
N LYS A 69 -11.39 32.37 9.05
CA LYS A 69 -12.11 33.64 8.83
C LYS A 69 -11.91 34.19 7.41
N ASP A 70 -10.71 34.02 6.85
CA ASP A 70 -10.33 34.46 5.51
C ASP A 70 -9.51 33.34 4.81
N PRO A 71 -10.15 32.24 4.38
CA PRO A 71 -9.44 31.11 3.82
C PRO A 71 -8.95 31.40 2.40
N VAL A 72 -7.66 31.14 2.15
CA VAL A 72 -7.07 31.14 0.81
C VAL A 72 -7.62 29.96 -0.01
N SER A 73 -8.07 30.23 -1.24
CA SER A 73 -8.51 29.23 -2.23
C SER A 73 -7.79 29.48 -3.56
N PRO A 74 -7.09 28.49 -4.16
CA PRO A 74 -6.94 27.10 -3.71
C PRO A 74 -6.09 26.97 -2.42
N VAL A 75 -6.36 25.92 -1.63
CA VAL A 75 -5.53 25.55 -0.46
C VAL A 75 -4.65 24.35 -0.78
N ASP A 76 -3.36 24.47 -0.47
CA ASP A 76 -2.40 23.38 -0.66
C ASP A 76 -2.40 22.40 0.52
N ILE A 77 -2.02 21.13 0.25
CA ILE A 77 -1.80 20.11 1.29
C ILE A 77 -0.83 20.60 2.38
N ALA A 78 0.21 21.35 2.00
CA ALA A 78 1.18 21.88 2.96
C ALA A 78 0.52 22.82 3.97
N THR A 79 -0.40 23.68 3.51
CA THR A 79 -1.15 24.60 4.36
C THR A 79 -2.08 23.85 5.29
N LEU A 80 -2.78 22.81 4.79
CA LEU A 80 -3.64 21.95 5.62
C LEU A 80 -2.86 21.22 6.72
N LYS A 81 -1.65 20.73 6.42
CA LYS A 81 -0.76 20.11 7.40
C LYS A 81 -0.25 21.11 8.44
N ASN A 82 0.17 22.28 7.99
CA ASN A 82 0.74 23.31 8.87
C ASN A 82 -0.32 23.90 9.81
N LYS A 83 -1.54 24.09 9.31
CA LYS A 83 -2.68 24.58 10.09
C LYS A 83 -3.37 23.48 10.92
N GLY A 84 -2.96 22.22 10.78
CA GLY A 84 -3.42 21.11 11.62
C GLY A 84 -4.73 20.45 11.17
N TYR A 85 -5.25 20.79 9.99
CA TYR A 85 -6.43 20.15 9.41
C TYR A 85 -6.13 18.78 8.79
N LEU A 86 -4.86 18.51 8.45
CA LEU A 86 -4.41 17.23 7.90
C LEU A 86 -3.20 16.70 8.68
N GLU A 87 -3.13 15.38 8.87
CA GLU A 87 -2.04 14.77 9.63
C GLU A 87 -0.66 15.01 8.96
N LYS A 88 0.35 15.37 9.77
CA LYS A 88 1.73 15.60 9.29
C LYS A 88 2.34 14.39 8.59
N LYS A 89 1.95 13.18 8.99
CA LYS A 89 2.41 11.90 8.42
C LYS A 89 1.70 11.53 7.12
N TYR A 90 0.74 12.32 6.64
CA TYR A 90 0.07 12.07 5.36
C TYR A 90 1.08 12.10 4.21
N LYS A 91 1.15 11.00 3.45
CA LYS A 91 2.09 10.80 2.32
C LYS A 91 1.39 10.69 0.96
N GLY A 92 0.06 10.88 0.89
CA GLY A 92 -0.64 10.88 -0.39
C GLY A 92 -0.17 12.03 -1.28
N THR A 93 -0.07 11.78 -2.58
CA THR A 93 0.53 12.67 -3.58
C THR A 93 -0.50 13.45 -4.41
N SER A 94 -1.79 13.35 -4.09
CA SER A 94 -2.85 14.07 -4.79
C SER A 94 -4.02 14.38 -3.85
N PRO A 95 -4.76 15.48 -4.12
CA PRO A 95 -4.48 16.55 -5.11
C PRO A 95 -3.43 17.57 -4.61
N GLU A 96 -2.72 18.26 -5.51
CA GLU A 96 -1.73 19.29 -5.12
C GLU A 96 -2.36 20.50 -4.41
N SER A 97 -3.59 20.88 -4.80
CA SER A 97 -4.40 21.91 -4.14
C SER A 97 -5.90 21.64 -4.28
N ILE A 98 -6.70 22.14 -3.34
CA ILE A 98 -8.17 22.04 -3.33
C ILE A 98 -8.80 23.43 -3.29
N THR A 99 -9.70 23.73 -4.21
CA THR A 99 -10.52 24.96 -4.20
C THR A 99 -11.75 24.80 -3.31
N LYS A 100 -12.32 25.91 -2.86
CA LYS A 100 -13.55 25.90 -2.06
C LYS A 100 -14.73 25.19 -2.76
N ALA A 101 -14.89 25.40 -4.06
CA ALA A 101 -15.95 24.74 -4.84
C ALA A 101 -15.76 23.21 -4.92
N GLN A 102 -14.51 22.74 -5.03
CA GLN A 102 -14.20 21.30 -5.04
C GLN A 102 -14.42 20.66 -3.67
N ALA A 103 -14.08 21.38 -2.60
CA ALA A 103 -14.34 20.94 -1.23
C ALA A 103 -15.85 20.78 -0.99
N GLU A 104 -16.67 21.75 -1.42
CA GLU A 104 -18.13 21.73 -1.25
C GLU A 104 -18.84 20.72 -2.17
N ALA A 105 -18.30 20.43 -3.36
CA ALA A 105 -18.85 19.45 -4.28
C ALA A 105 -18.49 17.99 -3.93
N GLY A 106 -17.52 17.77 -3.03
CA GLY A 106 -16.97 16.44 -2.76
C GLY A 106 -16.22 15.83 -3.96
N GLU A 107 -15.86 16.65 -4.94
CA GLU A 107 -15.24 16.22 -6.20
C GLU A 107 -13.80 16.73 -6.30
N LEU A 108 -12.88 15.79 -6.55
CA LEU A 108 -11.51 16.09 -6.92
C LEU A 108 -11.41 16.17 -8.44
N THR A 109 -11.21 17.36 -8.99
CA THR A 109 -10.66 17.43 -10.35
C THR A 109 -9.15 17.32 -10.22
N THR A 110 -8.58 16.19 -10.64
CA THR A 110 -7.15 16.09 -10.90
C THR A 110 -6.81 17.18 -11.92
N THR A 111 -6.16 18.26 -11.50
CA THR A 111 -5.48 19.15 -12.44
C THR A 111 -4.25 18.41 -12.94
N THR A 112 -4.46 17.53 -13.92
CA THR A 112 -3.37 17.10 -14.80
C THR A 112 -3.24 18.20 -15.86
N PRO A 113 -2.03 18.72 -16.17
CA PRO A 113 -1.82 19.45 -17.41
C PRO A 113 -2.05 18.55 -18.64
#